data_AF-A0A3C1RW99-F1
#
_entry.id   AF-A0A3C1RW99-F1
#
_cell.length_a   1.000
_cell.length_b   1.000
_cell.length_c   1.000
_cell.angle_alpha   90.00
_cell.angle_beta   90.00
_cell.angle_gamma   90.00
#
_symmetry.space_group_name_H-M   'P 1'
#
loop_
_entity.id
_entity.type
_entity.pdbx_description
1 polymer ?
#
loop_
_entity_poly.entity_id
_entity_poly.type
_entity_poly.pdbx_seq_one_letter_code
_entity_poly.pdbx_strand_id
1 'polypeptide(L)'
;MLSTDVRQESMIKRIEQVVSILMEERLLFKEKLNQSEMIKELFKLFQENLPFEKFNTMSDQELKKHCSLIMVTEAVAGTLNELTPEQMAIFDEVIKRK
;
A
#
# COMPACT_ATOMS: atom_id res chain seq x y z
N MET A 1 27.07 -1.36 13.17
CA MET A 1 25.85 -1.95 12.57
C MET A 1 24.55 -1.41 13.16
N LEU A 2 24.55 -0.81 14.37
CA LEU A 2 23.39 -0.19 15.03
C LEU A 2 22.60 0.87 14.23
N SER A 3 23.19 1.50 13.20
CA SER A 3 22.52 2.59 12.45
C SER A 3 21.54 2.11 11.39
N THR A 4 21.71 0.92 10.82
CA THR A 4 20.80 0.43 9.78
C THR A 4 19.52 -0.16 10.38
N ASP A 5 19.64 -0.94 11.44
CA ASP A 5 18.50 -1.56 12.13
C ASP A 5 17.55 -0.48 12.70
N VAL A 6 18.11 0.55 13.36
CA VAL A 6 17.33 1.68 13.88
C VAL A 6 16.60 2.46 12.78
N ARG A 7 17.21 2.60 11.59
CA ARG A 7 16.56 3.26 10.44
C ARG A 7 15.40 2.42 9.92
N GLN A 8 15.58 1.11 9.79
CA GLN A 8 14.53 0.21 9.31
C GLN A 8 13.36 0.15 10.29
N GLU A 9 13.62 0.04 11.59
CA GLU A 9 12.59 0.08 12.64
C GLU A 9 11.79 1.39 12.60
N SER A 10 12.47 2.53 12.42
CA SER A 10 11.82 3.83 12.27
C SER A 10 10.88 3.88 11.06
N MET A 11 11.31 3.35 9.91
CA MET A 11 10.46 3.29 8.71
C MET A 11 9.24 2.40 8.93
N ILE A 12 9.45 1.18 9.44
CA ILE A 12 8.38 0.20 9.68
C ILE A 12 7.32 0.80 10.60
N LYS A 13 7.73 1.45 11.69
CA LYS A 13 6.80 2.05 12.65
C LYS A 13 5.94 3.15 12.03
N ARG A 14 6.51 4.02 11.18
CA ARG A 14 5.75 5.07 10.49
C ARG A 14 4.76 4.47 9.47
N ILE A 15 5.19 3.44 8.74
CA ILE A 15 4.33 2.72 7.79
C ILE A 15 3.19 2.04 8.53
N GLU A 16 3.46 1.33 9.62
CA GLU A 16 2.47 0.66 10.45
C GLU A 16 1.37 1.61 10.94
N GLN A 17 1.76 2.79 11.44
CA GLN A 17 0.81 3.83 11.87
C GLN A 17 -0.10 4.27 10.72
N VAL A 18 0.47 4.57 9.56
CA VAL A 18 -0.29 5.00 8.38
C VAL A 18 -1.22 3.90 7.87
N VAL A 19 -0.74 2.66 7.78
CA VAL A 19 -1.54 1.51 7.33
C VAL A 19 -2.70 1.27 8.29
N SER A 20 -2.47 1.34 9.60
CA SER A 20 -3.52 1.16 10.60
C SER A 20 -4.64 2.19 10.43
N ILE A 21 -4.29 3.47 10.28
CA ILE A 21 -5.25 4.56 10.01
C ILE A 21 -6.04 4.28 8.72
N LEU A 22 -5.35 3.92 7.63
CA LEU A 22 -6.00 3.67 6.33
C LEU A 22 -6.97 2.48 6.39
N MET A 23 -6.61 1.42 7.10
CA MET A 23 -7.47 0.26 7.30
C MET A 23 -8.68 0.62 8.16
N GLU A 24 -8.51 1.43 9.21
CA GLU A 24 -9.62 1.90 10.03
C GLU A 24 -10.62 2.73 9.22
N GLU A 25 -10.13 3.61 8.34
CA GLU A 25 -10.94 4.52 7.53
C GLU A 25 -11.69 3.84 6.37
N ARG A 26 -11.22 2.69 5.88
CA ARG A 26 -11.76 2.08 4.64
C ARG A 26 -12.05 0.60 4.81
N LEU A 27 -13.34 0.26 4.78
CA LEU A 27 -13.81 -1.13 4.86
C LEU A 27 -13.19 -2.04 3.79
N LEU A 28 -13.09 -1.55 2.54
CA LEU A 28 -12.46 -2.31 1.45
C LEU A 28 -11.06 -2.82 1.81
N PHE A 29 -10.26 -2.02 2.52
CA PHE A 29 -8.91 -2.43 2.91
C PHE A 29 -8.94 -3.54 3.96
N LYS A 30 -9.85 -3.47 4.94
CA LYS A 30 -10.01 -4.53 5.94
C LYS A 30 -10.48 -5.84 5.33
N GLU A 31 -11.32 -5.77 4.30
CA GLU A 31 -11.90 -6.95 3.65
C GLU A 31 -10.92 -7.60 2.67
N LYS A 32 -10.12 -6.80 1.95
CA LYS A 32 -9.30 -7.29 0.82
C LYS A 32 -7.81 -7.40 1.11
N LEU A 33 -7.30 -6.74 2.14
CA LEU A 33 -5.86 -6.68 2.39
C LEU A 33 -5.48 -7.30 3.74
N ASN A 34 -4.29 -7.90 3.79
CA ASN A 34 -3.65 -8.31 5.03
C ASN A 34 -2.73 -7.20 5.54
N GLN A 35 -2.94 -6.74 6.78
CA GLN A 35 -2.18 -5.64 7.38
C GLN A 35 -0.67 -5.91 7.45
N SER A 36 -0.28 -7.11 7.89
CA SER A 36 1.13 -7.47 8.04
C SER A 36 1.83 -7.56 6.69
N GLU A 37 1.15 -8.08 5.67
CA GLU A 37 1.69 -8.16 4.31
C GLU A 37 1.84 -6.77 3.71
N MET A 38 0.84 -5.89 3.85
CA MET A 38 0.93 -4.52 3.35
C MET A 38 2.08 -3.74 3.99
N ILE A 39 2.31 -3.89 5.30
CA ILE A 39 3.44 -3.22 5.97
C ILE A 39 4.77 -3.69 5.38
N LYS A 40 4.93 -4.99 5.17
CA LYS A 40 6.17 -5.57 4.59
C LYS A 40 6.38 -5.11 3.16
N GLU A 41 5.34 -5.12 2.35
CA GLU A 41 5.39 -4.72 0.95
C GLU A 41 5.69 -3.23 0.79
N LEU A 42 4.98 -2.37 1.52
CA LEU A 42 5.24 -0.94 1.53
C LEU A 42 6.66 -0.64 2.00
N PHE A 43 7.12 -1.29 3.08
CA PHE A 43 8.48 -1.13 3.56
C PHE A 43 9.51 -1.50 2.49
N LYS A 44 9.33 -2.65 1.83
CA LYS A 44 10.19 -3.08 0.73
C LYS A 44 10.19 -2.06 -0.41
N LEU A 45 9.01 -1.63 -0.87
CA LEU A 45 8.86 -0.65 -1.94
C LEU A 45 9.56 0.67 -1.62
N PHE A 46 9.38 1.20 -0.41
CA PHE A 46 10.06 2.43 0.00
C PHE A 46 11.57 2.22 0.14
N GLN A 47 12.02 1.09 0.70
CA GLN A 47 13.45 0.81 0.85
C GLN A 47 14.16 0.67 -0.51
N GLU A 48 13.51 0.05 -1.50
CA GLU A 48 14.08 -0.18 -2.83
C GLU A 48 14.06 1.08 -3.71
N ASN A 49 13.05 1.93 -3.56
CA ASN A 49 12.79 3.04 -4.48
C ASN A 49 13.08 4.43 -3.89
N LEU A 50 13.32 4.54 -2.59
CA LEU A 50 13.48 5.84 -1.92
C LEU A 50 14.68 5.83 -0.94
N PRO A 51 15.61 6.78 -1.07
CA PRO A 51 16.64 6.98 -0.06
C PRO A 51 16.03 7.28 1.31
N PHE A 52 16.61 6.72 2.37
CA PHE A 52 16.12 6.89 3.75
C PHE A 52 15.88 8.35 4.12
N GLU A 53 16.80 9.28 3.78
CA GLU A 53 16.65 10.70 4.11
C GLU A 53 15.39 11.33 3.47
N LYS A 54 15.04 10.91 2.25
CA LYS A 54 13.80 11.37 1.59
C LYS A 54 12.57 10.78 2.26
N PHE A 55 12.60 9.50 2.64
CA PHE A 55 11.52 8.89 3.40
C PHE A 55 11.34 9.57 4.76
N ASN A 56 12.44 9.83 5.46
CA ASN A 56 12.44 10.38 6.81
C ASN A 56 11.91 11.83 6.84
N THR A 57 12.16 12.61 5.79
CA THR A 57 11.67 13.99 5.65
C THR A 57 10.26 14.09 5.06
N MET A 58 9.70 13.00 4.52
CA MET A 58 8.34 12.94 4.00
C MET A 58 7.32 13.22 5.11
N SER A 59 6.32 14.04 4.83
CA SER A 59 5.23 14.30 5.79
C SER A 59 4.32 13.07 5.94
N ASP A 60 3.64 12.93 7.08
CA ASP A 60 2.72 11.80 7.29
C ASP A 60 1.52 11.85 6.32
N GLN A 61 1.09 13.04 5.89
CA GLN A 61 0.05 13.18 4.87
C GLN A 61 0.50 12.67 3.50
N GLU A 62 1.74 12.97 3.12
CA GLU A 62 2.35 12.48 1.89
C GLU A 62 2.54 10.96 1.96
N LEU A 63 3.08 10.44 3.06
CA LEU A 63 3.22 9.00 3.29
C LEU A 63 1.85 8.29 3.21
N LYS A 64 0.83 8.85 3.86
CA LYS A 64 -0.55 8.34 3.78
C LYS A 64 -1.09 8.32 2.36
N LYS A 65 -0.80 9.34 1.55
CA LYS A 65 -1.19 9.38 0.14
C LYS A 65 -0.51 8.26 -0.67
N HIS A 66 0.80 8.06 -0.49
CA HIS A 66 1.54 7.00 -1.18
C HIS A 66 1.06 5.61 -0.77
N CYS A 67 0.97 5.33 0.53
CA CYS A 67 0.45 4.07 1.05
C CYS A 67 -0.97 3.81 0.56
N SER A 68 -1.84 4.83 0.57
CA SER A 68 -3.21 4.69 0.09
C SER A 68 -3.29 4.33 -1.38
N LEU A 69 -2.43 4.88 -2.24
CA LEU A 69 -2.44 4.56 -3.67
C LEU A 69 -2.05 3.09 -3.89
N ILE A 70 -0.97 2.65 -3.25
CA ILE A 70 -0.49 1.26 -3.34
C ILE A 70 -1.55 0.29 -2.80
N MET A 71 -2.11 0.56 -1.62
CA MET A 71 -3.17 -0.27 -1.02
C MET A 71 -4.44 -0.33 -1.89
N VAL A 72 -4.84 0.76 -2.56
CA VAL A 72 -5.96 0.72 -3.51
C VAL A 72 -5.62 -0.19 -4.69
N THR A 73 -4.42 -0.08 -5.25
CA THR A 73 -3.99 -0.93 -6.36
C THR A 73 -4.06 -2.40 -5.99
N GLU A 74 -3.51 -2.78 -4.84
CA GLU A 74 -3.57 -4.18 -4.36
C GLU A 74 -5.00 -4.65 -4.10
N ALA A 75 -5.83 -3.82 -3.46
CA ALA A 75 -7.22 -4.19 -3.16
C ALA A 75 -8.05 -4.39 -4.44
N VAL A 76 -7.83 -3.53 -5.44
CA VAL A 76 -8.50 -3.63 -6.75
C VAL A 76 -7.97 -4.85 -7.49
N ALA A 77 -6.66 -5.10 -7.53
CA ALA A 77 -6.08 -6.28 -8.16
C ALA A 77 -6.65 -7.58 -7.55
N GLY A 78 -6.72 -7.67 -6.23
CA GLY A 78 -7.35 -8.79 -5.53
C GLY A 78 -8.83 -8.96 -5.90
N THR A 79 -9.58 -7.87 -5.98
CA THR A 79 -10.99 -7.90 -6.41
C THR A 79 -11.14 -8.35 -7.86
N LEU A 80 -10.26 -7.91 -8.75
CA LEU A 80 -10.25 -8.31 -10.16
C LEU A 80 -9.98 -9.80 -10.33
N ASN A 81 -9.13 -10.38 -9.48
CA ASN A 81 -8.84 -11.82 -9.48
C ASN A 81 -10.03 -12.71 -9.07
N GLU A 82 -11.05 -12.14 -8.43
CA GLU A 82 -12.27 -12.85 -8.03
C GLU A 82 -13.36 -12.85 -9.13
N LEU A 83 -13.17 -12.08 -10.20
CA LEU A 83 -14.14 -11.99 -11.29
C LEU A 83 -14.15 -13.25 -12.15
N THR A 84 -15.33 -13.64 -12.63
CA THR A 84 -15.42 -14.66 -13.69
C THR A 84 -14.86 -14.10 -15.01
N PRO A 85 -14.48 -14.97 -15.97
CA PRO A 85 -14.02 -14.51 -17.28
C PRO A 85 -15.01 -13.56 -17.98
N GLU A 86 -16.31 -13.80 -17.85
CA GLU A 86 -17.36 -12.96 -18.41
C GLU A 86 -17.41 -11.57 -17.74
N GLN A 87 -17.26 -11.53 -16.41
CA GLN A 87 -17.22 -10.28 -15.66
C GLN A 87 -15.96 -9.46 -15.96
N MET A 88 -14.81 -10.12 -16.11
CA MET A 88 -13.57 -9.47 -16.51
C MET A 88 -13.68 -8.87 -17.91
N ALA A 89 -14.29 -9.59 -18.87
CA ALA A 89 -14.50 -9.07 -20.22
C ALA A 89 -15.36 -7.79 -20.23
N ILE A 90 -16.40 -7.73 -19.40
CA ILE A 90 -17.23 -6.52 -19.23
C ILE A 90 -16.41 -5.38 -18.63
N PHE A 91 -15.61 -5.65 -17.59
CA PHE A 91 -14.74 -4.64 -16.99
C PHE A 91 -13.74 -4.06 -18.01
N ASP A 92 -13.07 -4.92 -18.77
CA ASP A 92 -12.11 -4.53 -19.81
C ASP A 92 -12.76 -3.67 -20.90
N GLU A 93 -13.97 -4.02 -21.34
CA GLU A 93 -14.71 -3.20 -22.30
C GLU A 93 -15.01 -1.80 -21.75
N VAL A 94 -15.41 -1.68 -20.48
CA VAL A 94 -15.73 -0.40 -19.86
C VAL A 94 -14.49 0.47 -19.69
N ILE A 95 -13.34 -0.10 -19.29
CA ILE A 95 -12.10 0.64 -19.10
C ILE A 95 -11.53 1.13 -20.44
N LYS A 96 -11.58 0.32 -21.51
CA LYS A 96 -11.10 0.72 -22.85
C LYS A 96 -11.88 1.87 -23.48
N ARG A 97 -13.11 2.13 -23.00
CA ARG A 97 -13.98 3.21 -23.50
C ARG A 97 -13.78 4.56 -22.79
N LYS A 98 -12.94 4.60 -21.74
CA LYS A 98 -12.54 5.85 -21.06
C LYS A 98 -11.21 6.36 -21.61
#